data_AF-A0A7S3WYM1-F1
#
_entry.id   AF-A0A7S3WYM1-F1
#
_cell.length_a   1.000
_cell.length_b   1.000
_cell.length_c   1.000
_cell.angle_alpha   90.00
_cell.angle_beta   90.00
_cell.angle_gamma   90.00
#
_symmetry.space_group_name_H-M   'P 1'
#
loop_
_entity.id
_entity.type
_entity.pdbx_description
1 polymer ?
#
loop_
_entity_poly.entity_id
_entity_poly.type
_entity_poly.pdbx_seq_one_letter_code
_entity_poly.pdbx_strand_id
1 'polypeptide(L)'
;RSPVYHDCSCICCVVSDPVTKTAPEKQHEKKCLPPPANTGQKCSDMCNTKDSILSTARRDSYGQHLVSYNRFCFLECRPPSCDSPAGEMVQCKPLSPHQVAET
;
A
#
# COMPACT_ATOMS: atom_id res chain seq x y z
N ARG A 1 16.55 -19.13 -12.39
CA ARG A 1 15.10 -19.19 -12.06
C ARG A 1 14.69 -17.76 -11.74
N SER A 2 13.81 -17.15 -12.53
CA SER A 2 13.36 -15.77 -12.27
C SER A 2 12.52 -15.74 -10.99
N PRO A 3 12.65 -14.70 -10.14
CA PRO A 3 11.71 -14.52 -9.04
C PRO A 3 10.31 -14.26 -9.62
N VAL A 4 9.33 -15.05 -9.20
CA VAL A 4 7.92 -14.87 -9.58
C VAL A 4 7.32 -13.93 -8.54
N TYR A 5 7.01 -12.70 -8.95
CA TYR A 5 6.30 -11.74 -8.12
C TYR A 5 4.80 -11.86 -8.35
N HIS A 6 4.02 -11.85 -7.29
CA HIS A 6 2.56 -11.81 -7.39
C HIS A 6 2.09 -10.41 -7.79
N ASP A 7 0.90 -10.36 -8.41
CA ASP A 7 0.23 -9.09 -8.71
C ASP A 7 -0.05 -8.31 -7.41
N CYS A 8 0.13 -7.00 -7.45
CA CYS A 8 -0.17 -6.13 -6.32
C CYS A 8 -1.67 -6.15 -5.99
N SER A 9 -2.01 -6.19 -4.70
CA SER A 9 -3.40 -6.09 -4.22
C SER A 9 -3.45 -5.54 -2.81
N CYS A 10 -4.59 -5.01 -2.38
CA CYS A 10 -4.73 -4.45 -1.03
C CYS A 10 -4.93 -5.51 0.06
N ILE A 11 -4.86 -6.81 -0.29
CA ILE A 11 -5.21 -7.91 0.63
C ILE A 11 -4.30 -7.96 1.85
N CYS A 12 -3.06 -7.53 1.68
CA CYS A 12 -2.08 -7.53 2.76
C CYS A 12 -1.94 -6.15 3.42
N CYS A 13 -2.61 -5.11 2.91
CA CYS A 13 -2.52 -3.76 3.45
C CYS A 13 -3.50 -3.58 4.61
N VAL A 14 -3.06 -2.96 5.70
CA VAL A 14 -3.87 -2.68 6.89
C VAL A 14 -3.93 -1.18 7.19
N VAL A 15 -5.01 -0.77 7.86
CA VAL A 15 -5.20 0.61 8.30
C VAL A 15 -4.16 0.93 9.38
N SER A 16 -3.43 2.00 9.16
CA SER A 16 -2.38 2.47 10.05
C SER A 16 -2.39 3.99 10.15
N ASP A 17 -1.97 4.50 11.30
CA ASP A 17 -1.64 5.91 11.45
C ASP A 17 -0.21 6.12 10.97
N PRO A 18 0.02 6.87 9.89
CA PRO A 18 1.38 7.21 9.50
C PRO A 18 1.93 8.16 10.56
N VAL A 19 2.78 7.65 11.46
CA VAL A 19 3.49 8.45 12.46
C VAL A 19 4.50 9.34 11.74
N THR A 20 4.01 10.45 11.19
CA THR A 20 4.84 11.44 10.53
C THR A 20 5.18 12.48 11.57
N LYS A 21 6.45 12.52 12.02
CA LYS A 21 6.95 13.41 13.09
C LYS A 21 6.75 14.92 12.85
N THR A 22 6.15 15.33 11.73
CA THR A 22 6.04 16.70 11.26
C THR A 22 4.63 17.11 10.82
N ALA A 23 3.62 16.24 10.94
CA ALA A 23 2.25 16.62 10.60
C ALA A 23 1.62 17.42 11.75
N PRO A 24 1.08 18.63 11.53
CA PRO A 24 0.31 19.33 12.55
C PRO A 24 -0.91 18.48 12.95
N GLU A 25 -1.23 18.46 14.25
CA GLU A 25 -2.23 17.62 14.96
C GLU A 25 -3.63 17.49 14.33
N LYS A 26 -3.94 18.17 13.23
CA LYS A 26 -5.26 18.22 12.60
C LYS A 26 -5.45 17.34 11.36
N GLN A 27 -4.41 16.64 10.88
CA GLN A 27 -4.51 15.80 9.67
C GLN A 27 -3.77 14.46 9.80
N HIS A 28 -3.98 13.71 10.88
CA HIS A 28 -3.69 12.27 10.85
C HIS A 28 -4.75 11.57 9.99
N GLU A 29 -4.65 11.75 8.67
CA GLU A 29 -5.44 10.96 7.74
C GLU A 29 -4.93 9.51 7.81
N LYS A 30 -5.81 8.60 8.21
CA LYS A 30 -5.50 7.18 8.28
C LYS A 30 -5.14 6.69 6.88
N LYS A 31 -3.99 6.04 6.78
CA LYS A 31 -3.50 5.48 5.51
C LYS A 31 -3.41 3.97 5.60
N CYS A 32 -3.11 3.35 4.47
CA CYS A 32 -2.90 1.93 4.37
C CYS A 32 -1.41 1.63 4.27
N LEU A 33 -0.93 0.74 5.13
CA LEU A 33 0.46 0.29 5.17
C LEU A 33 0.51 -1.23 5.30
N PRO A 34 1.63 -1.88 4.96
CA PRO A 34 1.85 -3.28 5.33
C PRO A 34 1.75 -3.46 6.86
N PRO A 35 1.43 -4.67 7.34
CA PRO A 35 1.33 -4.96 8.76
C PRO A 35 2.66 -4.63 9.47
N PRO A 36 2.61 -4.08 10.68
CA PRO A 36 3.81 -3.79 11.43
C PRO A 36 4.54 -5.10 11.80
N ALA A 37 5.87 -5.05 11.81
CA ALA A 37 6.72 -6.24 11.90
C ALA A 37 6.51 -7.09 13.17
N ASN A 38 5.97 -6.48 14.24
CA ASN A 38 5.64 -7.12 15.51
C ASN A 38 4.38 -8.00 15.47
N THR A 39 3.57 -7.93 14.41
CA THR A 39 2.33 -8.73 14.27
C THR A 39 2.58 -10.16 13.82
N GLY A 40 3.80 -10.48 13.38
CA GLY A 40 4.14 -11.79 12.82
C GLY A 40 3.62 -12.01 11.38
N GLN A 41 2.76 -11.12 10.87
CA GLN A 41 2.32 -11.13 9.47
C GLN A 41 3.27 -10.31 8.60
N LYS A 42 3.73 -10.89 7.48
CA LYS A 42 4.59 -10.21 6.51
C LYS A 42 3.93 -10.21 5.14
N CYS A 43 3.86 -9.03 4.52
CA CYS A 43 3.62 -8.94 3.09
C CYS A 43 4.90 -9.23 2.32
N SER A 44 4.77 -9.61 1.06
CA SER A 44 5.90 -9.59 0.13
C SER A 44 6.50 -8.18 0.08
N ASP A 45 7.82 -8.07 -0.02
CA ASP A 45 8.48 -6.77 -0.10
C ASP A 45 8.14 -6.02 -1.39
N MET A 46 7.99 -6.78 -2.48
CA MET A 46 7.66 -6.30 -3.81
C MET A 46 6.50 -7.07 -4.43
N CYS A 47 5.77 -6.40 -5.31
CA CYS A 47 4.73 -6.99 -6.14
C CYS A 47 4.81 -6.43 -7.56
N ASN A 48 4.23 -7.16 -8.51
CA ASN A 48 4.12 -6.75 -9.90
C ASN A 48 2.88 -5.88 -10.07
N THR A 49 3.04 -4.68 -10.62
CA THR A 49 1.90 -3.82 -11.00
C THR A 49 1.67 -3.88 -12.50
N LYS A 50 0.41 -3.86 -12.92
CA LYS A 50 0.04 -3.71 -14.34
C LYS A 50 -0.11 -2.25 -14.74
N ASP A 51 -0.30 -1.38 -13.75
CA ASP A 51 -0.50 0.05 -13.93
C ASP A 51 0.82 0.82 -13.81
N SER A 52 1.18 1.50 -14.89
CA SER A 52 2.34 2.39 -15.02
C SER A 52 2.20 3.71 -14.25
N ILE A 53 1.06 3.96 -13.60
CA ILE A 53 0.75 5.22 -12.90
C ILE A 53 1.65 5.45 -11.69
N LEU A 54 2.10 4.37 -11.05
CA LEU A 54 3.24 4.44 -10.14
C LEU A 54 4.49 4.75 -10.96
N SER A 55 4.73 6.03 -11.29
CA SER A 55 5.83 6.58 -12.13
C SER A 55 7.24 6.17 -11.72
N THR A 56 7.38 5.38 -10.66
CA THR A 56 8.64 4.87 -10.10
C THR A 56 8.77 3.35 -10.18
N ALA A 57 7.78 2.64 -10.74
CA ALA A 57 7.83 1.20 -10.95
C ALA A 57 8.98 0.88 -11.93
N ARG A 58 10.10 0.41 -11.38
CA ARG A 58 11.25 0.04 -12.19
C ARG A 58 10.93 -1.27 -12.89
N ARG A 59 11.23 -1.34 -14.19
CA ARG A 59 11.24 -2.63 -14.89
C ARG A 59 12.43 -3.44 -14.41
N ASP A 60 12.18 -4.67 -14.01
CA ASP A 60 13.26 -5.63 -13.79
C ASP A 60 13.85 -6.13 -15.13
N SER A 61 14.89 -6.97 -15.06
CA SER A 61 15.51 -7.58 -16.24
C SER A 61 14.59 -8.51 -17.03
N TYR A 62 13.39 -8.79 -16.52
CA TYR A 62 12.35 -9.62 -17.15
C TYR A 62 11.16 -8.78 -17.65
N GLY A 63 11.25 -7.45 -17.57
CA GLY A 63 10.21 -6.53 -18.01
C GLY A 63 9.02 -6.38 -17.05
N GLN A 64 9.09 -6.93 -15.83
CA GLN A 64 8.05 -6.79 -14.81
C GLN A 64 8.14 -5.41 -14.15
N HIS A 65 7.01 -4.76 -13.92
CA HIS A 65 6.95 -3.48 -13.21
C HIS A 65 6.85 -3.74 -11.71
N LEU A 66 7.99 -3.71 -11.03
CA LEU A 66 8.03 -4.02 -9.61
C LEU A 66 7.90 -2.75 -8.78
N VAL A 67 7.04 -2.80 -7.78
CA VAL A 67 6.86 -1.75 -6.78
C VAL A 67 6.95 -2.32 -5.37
N SER A 68 7.43 -1.50 -4.44
CA SER A 68 7.38 -1.87 -3.02
C SER A 68 5.94 -1.93 -2.56
N TYR A 69 5.60 -2.99 -1.82
CA TYR A 69 4.27 -3.16 -1.27
C TYR A 69 3.87 -2.03 -0.31
N ASN A 70 4.84 -1.42 0.38
CA ASN A 70 4.61 -0.25 1.22
C ASN A 70 4.06 0.92 0.39
N ARG A 71 4.69 1.19 -0.75
CA ARG A 71 4.27 2.27 -1.66
C ARG A 71 2.92 1.96 -2.31
N PHE A 72 2.71 0.71 -2.72
CA PHE A 72 1.43 0.26 -3.25
C PHE A 72 0.30 0.44 -2.22
N CYS A 73 0.48 -0.03 -0.98
CA CYS A 73 -0.52 0.16 0.07
C CYS A 73 -0.84 1.63 0.32
N PHE A 74 0.18 2.49 0.31
CA PHE A 74 -0.01 3.91 0.60
C PHE A 74 -0.76 4.68 -0.51
N LEU A 75 -0.50 4.33 -1.78
CA LEU A 75 -1.00 5.08 -2.94
C LEU A 75 -2.24 4.47 -3.58
N GLU A 76 -2.42 3.15 -3.51
CA GLU A 76 -3.45 2.42 -4.25
C GLU A 76 -4.52 1.82 -3.33
N CYS A 77 -4.34 1.90 -2.01
CA CYS A 77 -5.27 1.35 -1.02
C CYS A 77 -5.72 2.42 -0.02
N ARG A 78 -6.96 2.28 0.44
CA ARG A 78 -7.55 3.15 1.47
C ARG A 78 -8.27 2.36 2.57
N PRO A 79 -8.45 2.98 3.75
CA PRO A 79 -9.31 2.42 4.77
C PRO A 79 -10.72 2.18 4.24
N PRO A 80 -11.42 1.13 4.69
CA PRO A 80 -12.79 0.86 4.25
C PRO A 80 -13.78 1.96 4.68
N SER A 81 -13.46 2.71 5.74
CA SER A 81 -14.19 3.89 6.21
C SER A 81 -13.25 4.89 6.91
N CYS A 82 -13.66 6.15 7.04
CA CYS A 82 -12.92 7.16 7.81
C CYS A 82 -12.77 6.77 9.30
N ASP A 83 -13.77 6.05 9.83
CA ASP A 83 -13.81 5.60 11.22
C ASP A 83 -13.03 4.31 11.47
N SER A 84 -12.47 3.69 10.43
CA SER A 84 -11.73 2.41 10.56
C SER A 84 -10.62 2.54 11.60
N PRO A 85 -10.52 1.65 12.60
CA PRO A 85 -9.48 1.75 13.61
C PRO A 85 -8.10 1.45 13.02
N ALA A 86 -7.10 2.25 13.40
CA ALA A 86 -5.71 2.03 13.04
C ALA A 86 -5.06 1.03 14.02
N GLY A 87 -4.18 0.18 13.53
CA GLY A 87 -3.44 -0.77 14.38
C GLY A 87 -4.20 -2.05 14.74
N GLU A 88 -5.49 -2.15 14.38
CA GLU A 88 -6.33 -3.34 14.62
C GLU A 88 -6.33 -4.33 13.44
N MET A 89 -5.30 -4.32 12.60
CA MET A 89 -5.18 -5.20 11.42
C MET A 89 -6.39 -5.13 10.47
N VAL A 90 -7.09 -4.00 10.45
CA VAL A 90 -8.23 -3.77 9.55
C VAL A 90 -7.74 -3.75 8.12
N GLN A 91 -8.25 -4.64 7.28
CA GLN A 91 -7.84 -4.76 5.89
C GLN A 91 -8.31 -3.56 5.05
N CYS A 92 -7.40 -3.02 4.25
CA CYS A 92 -7.66 -1.95 3.32
C CYS A 92 -8.35 -2.43 2.04
N LYS A 93 -8.93 -1.48 1.30
CA LYS A 93 -9.59 -1.72 0.02
C LYS A 93 -8.88 -0.95 -1.09
N PRO A 94 -8.91 -1.46 -2.34
CA PRO A 94 -8.39 -0.73 -3.48
C PRO A 94 -9.13 0.59 -3.65
N LEU A 95 -8.39 1.62 -4.07
CA LEU A 95 -8.97 2.86 -4.57
C LEU A 95 -9.74 2.55 -5.86
N SER A 96 -10.89 3.20 -6.02
CA SER A 96 -11.55 3.19 -7.32
C SER A 96 -10.73 4.01 -8.32
N PRO A 97 -10.75 3.71 -9.64
CA PRO A 97 -9.98 4.45 -10.64
C PRO A 97 -10.19 5.97 -10.61
N HIS A 98 -11.38 6.43 -10.26
CA HIS A 98 -11.70 7.86 -10.12
C HIS A 98 -11.03 8.52 -8.91
N GLN A 99 -10.73 7.75 -7.86
CA GLN A 99 -10.13 8.26 -6.63
C GLN A 99 -8.60 8.37 -6.75
N VAL A 100 -7.99 7.54 -7.59
CA VAL A 100 -6.54 7.60 -7.87
C VAL A 100 -6.17 8.93 -8.54
N ALA A 101 -7.07 9.51 -9.35
CA ALA A 101 -6.82 10.78 -10.06
C ALA A 101 -6.79 12.02 -9.14
N GLU A 102 -7.26 11.91 -7.89
CA GLU A 102 -7.35 13.01 -6.93
C GLU A 102 -6.24 12.96 -5.86
N THR A 103 -5.29 12.02 -5.96
CA THR A 103 -4.20 11.79 -4.98
C THR A 103 -2.88 12.36 -5.46
#